data_AF-A0A1X0NTY4-F1
#
_entry.id   AF-A0A1X0NTY4-F1
#
_cell.length_a   1.000
_cell.length_b   1.000
_cell.length_c   1.000
_cell.angle_alpha   90.00
_cell.angle_beta   90.00
_cell.angle_gamma   90.00
#
_symmetry.space_group_name_H-M   'P 1'
#
loop_
_entity.id
_entity.type
_entity.pdbx_description
1 polymer ?
#
loop_
_entity_poly.entity_id
_entity_poly.type
_entity_poly.pdbx_seq_one_letter_code
_entity_poly.pdbx_strand_id
1 'polypeptide(L)'
;MSFAGLQKRLQKKATVTETPMTVLKNAETPSVPLSKSNLTTSTNSIYDISLQEVQANHPDRKRQRSPTNETPPVPNNAPTEGESPGKRPPLNSSPSRETQSKKLSEAEFMARRQLEEEVVSRSVEYMSRIVNTPSSSNNTSDDKHKLQAQRVSGLPLPLCDFLQLRLQDTSHTTAVSLVSCEEEEYDLLSTLKSSMDNFHEYSEVMLPELEPLITILRTFWIALCWHWLGALRGNGANTERGGGWSYNVYLLSRHALPDVVRHTRGREVALALEAWREAYRVRQNVLDFLAYAFHDVEELLQFRSNSNRKSDEVSRIIPVKVVDSLFQMVQHLRRREFSACRQIYVDLTMGTANWKLGLFSGGEVHMRRSMERIERRRIEHILHNERAVQLLHALRELMDFIQQNEASLSPHSFFDHEKKKEAMG
;
A
#
# COMPACT_ATOMS: atom_id res chain seq x y z
N MET A 1 -25.15 -3.86 17.37
CA MET A 1 -25.87 -4.85 16.52
C MET A 1 -24.97 -6.07 16.31
N SER A 2 -25.52 -7.28 16.14
CA SER A 2 -24.74 -8.54 16.10
C SER A 2 -24.19 -8.85 14.70
N PHE A 3 -22.89 -9.15 14.62
CA PHE A 3 -22.10 -9.44 13.41
C PHE A 3 -22.58 -10.66 12.61
N ALA A 4 -23.36 -11.56 13.24
CA ALA A 4 -23.92 -12.75 12.59
C ALA A 4 -24.91 -12.42 11.45
N GLY A 5 -25.49 -11.21 11.43
CA GLY A 5 -26.38 -10.77 10.36
C GLY A 5 -25.68 -10.42 9.05
N LEU A 6 -24.39 -10.04 9.10
CA LEU A 6 -23.64 -9.52 7.95
C LEU A 6 -23.10 -10.66 7.06
N GLN A 7 -22.67 -11.76 7.67
CA GLN A 7 -22.14 -12.93 6.97
C GLN A 7 -23.22 -13.65 6.12
N LYS A 8 -24.46 -13.71 6.60
CA LYS A 8 -25.59 -14.31 5.86
C LYS A 8 -26.02 -13.49 4.64
N ARG A 9 -25.77 -12.18 4.63
CA ARG A 9 -26.11 -11.30 3.50
C ARG A 9 -25.08 -11.38 2.37
N LEU A 10 -23.82 -11.62 2.70
CA LEU A 10 -22.75 -11.79 1.71
C LEU A 10 -22.83 -13.14 0.99
N GLN A 11 -23.18 -14.23 1.68
CA GLN A 11 -23.28 -15.56 1.06
C GLN A 11 -24.47 -15.69 0.08
N LYS A 12 -25.53 -14.91 0.27
CA LYS A 12 -26.74 -14.98 -0.59
C LYS A 12 -26.55 -14.27 -1.95
N LYS A 13 -25.49 -13.48 -2.11
CA LYS A 13 -25.23 -12.70 -3.33
C LYS A 13 -24.25 -13.40 -4.30
N ALA A 14 -23.60 -14.48 -3.87
CA ALA A 14 -22.59 -15.21 -4.65
C ALA A 14 -23.13 -16.42 -5.44
N THR A 15 -24.40 -16.81 -5.24
CA THR A 15 -24.95 -18.06 -5.83
C THR A 15 -25.87 -17.84 -7.03
N VAL A 16 -25.92 -16.63 -7.60
CA VAL A 16 -26.73 -16.35 -8.78
C VAL A 16 -25.86 -15.60 -9.77
N THR A 17 -25.17 -16.32 -10.65
CA THR A 17 -24.91 -15.99 -12.07
C THR A 17 -23.78 -16.89 -12.59
N GLU A 18 -24.08 -18.13 -13.00
CA GLU A 18 -23.21 -18.88 -13.92
C GLU A 18 -24.06 -19.78 -14.84
N THR A 19 -23.91 -19.61 -16.15
CA THR A 19 -24.20 -20.60 -17.21
C THR A 19 -23.52 -20.12 -18.51
N PRO A 20 -23.18 -21.02 -19.47
CA PRO A 20 -21.86 -21.04 -20.09
C PRO A 20 -21.90 -20.84 -21.61
N MET A 21 -20.73 -20.58 -22.22
CA MET A 21 -20.55 -20.67 -23.68
C MET A 21 -19.38 -21.56 -24.08
N THR A 22 -19.60 -22.20 -25.22
CA THR A 22 -18.98 -23.44 -25.72
C THR A 22 -17.96 -23.16 -26.83
N VAL A 23 -16.78 -23.75 -26.69
CA VAL A 23 -15.84 -24.38 -27.65
C VAL A 23 -15.94 -24.05 -29.16
N LEU A 24 -14.80 -23.71 -29.78
CA LEU A 24 -14.35 -24.26 -31.07
C LEU A 24 -12.82 -24.31 -31.20
N LYS A 25 -12.34 -25.43 -31.75
CA LYS A 25 -10.95 -25.86 -31.98
C LYS A 25 -10.34 -25.22 -33.24
N ASN A 26 -9.01 -25.16 -33.35
CA ASN A 26 -8.26 -25.86 -34.42
C ASN A 26 -6.73 -25.76 -34.26
N ALA A 27 -6.07 -26.75 -34.84
CA ALA A 27 -4.67 -27.15 -34.67
C ALA A 27 -3.73 -26.56 -35.74
N GLU A 28 -2.41 -26.64 -35.46
CA GLU A 28 -1.32 -27.14 -36.34
C GLU A 28 0.02 -26.38 -36.16
N THR A 29 1.00 -27.10 -35.60
CA THR A 29 2.47 -26.99 -35.80
C THR A 29 2.85 -27.49 -37.22
N PRO A 30 4.13 -27.45 -37.72
CA PRO A 30 5.42 -27.08 -37.09
C PRO A 30 6.39 -26.26 -37.98
N SER A 31 7.56 -25.90 -37.43
CA SER A 31 8.92 -26.25 -37.94
C SER A 31 9.98 -25.16 -37.79
N VAL A 32 11.18 -25.62 -37.41
CA VAL A 32 12.45 -24.92 -37.17
C VAL A 32 13.25 -24.91 -38.49
N PRO A 33 14.15 -23.93 -38.73
CA PRO A 33 15.57 -24.30 -38.66
C PRO A 33 16.52 -23.24 -38.07
N LEU A 34 17.60 -23.79 -37.52
CA LEU A 34 18.90 -23.21 -37.16
C LEU A 34 19.44 -22.16 -38.16
N SER A 35 20.05 -21.10 -37.63
CA SER A 35 21.22 -20.47 -38.26
C SER A 35 22.20 -19.92 -37.22
N LYS A 36 23.47 -20.27 -37.43
CA LYS A 36 24.67 -19.77 -36.74
C LYS A 36 24.95 -18.34 -37.24
N SER A 37 25.46 -17.47 -36.38
CA SER A 37 26.78 -16.84 -36.58
C SER A 37 27.01 -15.56 -35.74
N ASN A 38 28.30 -15.40 -35.39
CA ASN A 38 29.04 -14.16 -35.20
C ASN A 38 28.99 -13.46 -33.83
N LEU A 39 30.04 -13.81 -33.08
CA LEU A 39 30.65 -13.09 -31.98
C LEU A 39 31.08 -11.69 -32.45
N THR A 40 30.33 -10.66 -32.06
CA THR A 40 30.79 -9.28 -32.04
C THR A 40 30.93 -8.85 -30.59
N THR A 41 32.11 -8.34 -30.27
CA THR A 41 32.47 -7.76 -28.97
C THR A 41 31.61 -6.53 -28.70
N SER A 42 30.45 -6.76 -28.09
CA SER A 42 29.66 -5.76 -27.39
C SER A 42 30.32 -5.50 -26.04
N THR A 43 30.51 -4.23 -25.69
CA THR A 43 30.86 -3.78 -24.34
C THR A 43 29.71 -4.14 -23.40
N ASN A 44 29.67 -5.40 -22.98
CA ASN A 44 28.66 -5.90 -22.05
C ASN A 44 28.87 -5.18 -20.72
N SER A 45 27.81 -4.53 -20.25
CA SER A 45 27.79 -3.93 -18.93
C SER A 45 28.10 -5.03 -17.91
N ILE A 46 28.77 -4.69 -16.80
CA ILE A 46 29.07 -5.64 -15.71
C ILE A 46 27.78 -6.38 -15.25
N TYR A 47 26.63 -5.72 -15.42
CA TYR A 47 25.32 -6.29 -15.12
C TYR A 47 24.85 -7.35 -16.11
N ASP A 48 25.19 -7.26 -17.40
CA ASP A 48 24.83 -8.28 -18.41
C ASP A 48 25.56 -9.60 -18.15
N ILE A 49 26.85 -9.50 -17.78
CA ILE A 49 27.67 -10.65 -17.39
C ILE A 49 27.10 -11.31 -16.14
N SER A 50 26.71 -10.49 -15.15
CA SER A 50 26.08 -10.98 -13.91
C SER A 50 24.73 -11.65 -14.17
N LEU A 51 23.93 -11.12 -15.11
CA LEU A 51 22.62 -11.67 -15.48
C LEU A 51 22.76 -13.05 -16.16
N GLN A 52 23.74 -13.19 -17.06
CA GLN A 52 24.08 -14.45 -17.73
C GLN A 52 24.59 -15.49 -16.72
N GLU A 53 25.44 -15.09 -15.79
CA GLU A 53 25.98 -15.97 -14.73
C GLU A 53 24.86 -16.49 -13.80
N VAL A 54 23.89 -15.65 -13.44
CA VAL A 54 22.72 -16.06 -12.64
C VAL A 54 21.85 -17.05 -13.41
N GLN A 55 21.63 -16.85 -14.71
CA GLN A 55 20.84 -17.77 -15.53
C GLN A 55 21.54 -19.13 -15.69
N ALA A 56 22.87 -19.15 -15.80
CA ALA A 56 23.65 -20.38 -15.88
C ALA A 56 23.68 -21.16 -14.55
N ASN A 57 23.74 -20.47 -13.40
CA ASN A 57 23.90 -21.09 -12.09
C ASN A 57 22.59 -21.42 -11.35
N HIS A 58 21.42 -21.00 -11.87
CA HIS A 58 20.12 -21.22 -11.24
C HIS A 58 19.69 -22.71 -11.12
N PRO A 59 19.97 -23.64 -12.07
CA PRO A 59 19.54 -25.02 -11.92
C PRO A 59 20.34 -25.80 -10.86
N ASP A 60 21.58 -25.40 -10.59
CA ASP A 60 22.53 -26.18 -9.76
C ASP A 60 22.48 -25.85 -8.25
N ARG A 61 21.79 -24.78 -7.86
CA ARG A 61 21.62 -24.40 -6.44
C ARG A 61 20.41 -25.07 -5.76
N LYS A 62 20.17 -26.35 -6.03
CA LYS A 62 19.42 -27.19 -5.08
C LYS A 62 20.37 -27.55 -3.93
N ARG A 63 20.40 -26.69 -2.90
CA ARG A 63 21.15 -26.97 -1.67
C ARG A 63 20.81 -28.37 -1.18
N GLN A 64 21.81 -29.26 -1.09
CA GLN A 64 21.71 -30.47 -0.30
C GLN A 64 21.33 -30.06 1.13
N ARG A 65 20.16 -30.50 1.58
CA ARG A 65 19.81 -30.40 3.01
C ARG A 65 20.81 -31.23 3.81
N SER A 66 21.17 -30.74 4.98
CA SER A 66 22.03 -31.40 5.96
C SER A 66 21.60 -32.86 6.19
N PRO A 67 22.54 -33.79 6.44
CA PRO A 67 22.18 -35.18 6.70
C PRO A 67 21.38 -35.25 8.00
N THR A 68 20.15 -35.76 7.90
CA THR A 68 19.34 -36.16 9.05
C THR A 68 20.02 -37.37 9.69
N ASN A 69 20.45 -37.26 10.95
CA ASN A 69 20.90 -38.41 11.72
C ASN A 69 19.72 -39.35 11.97
N GLU A 70 19.57 -40.38 11.13
CA GLU A 70 18.67 -41.49 11.39
C GLU A 70 19.28 -42.41 12.44
N THR A 71 18.59 -42.52 13.57
CA THR A 71 18.89 -43.51 14.62
C THR A 71 18.22 -44.82 14.21
N PRO A 72 18.90 -45.98 14.19
CA PRO A 72 18.27 -47.23 13.79
C PRO A 72 17.38 -47.78 14.92
N PRO A 73 16.15 -48.25 14.65
CA PRO A 73 15.38 -48.97 15.64
C PRO A 73 15.78 -50.46 15.68
N VAL A 74 15.85 -50.97 16.91
CA VAL A 74 16.07 -52.37 17.28
C VAL A 74 14.94 -53.27 16.75
N PRO A 75 15.21 -54.51 16.31
CA PRO A 75 14.18 -55.41 15.80
C PRO A 75 13.45 -56.11 16.96
N ASN A 76 12.12 -56.15 16.88
CA ASN A 76 11.33 -57.11 17.65
C ASN A 76 10.44 -57.91 16.70
N ASN A 77 10.55 -59.23 16.85
CA ASN A 77 9.91 -60.24 16.03
C ASN A 77 8.46 -60.54 16.46
N ALA A 78 7.73 -61.05 15.47
CA ALA A 78 6.61 -62.01 15.55
C ALA A 78 5.16 -61.44 15.57
N PRO A 79 4.14 -62.24 15.17
CA PRO A 79 3.75 -62.36 13.75
C PRO A 79 2.21 -62.25 13.53
N THR A 80 1.82 -62.40 12.26
CA THR A 80 0.61 -63.11 11.77
C THR A 80 -0.47 -62.23 11.10
N GLU A 81 -0.53 -62.42 9.76
CA GLU A 81 -1.70 -62.54 8.85
C GLU A 81 -2.75 -61.42 8.66
N GLY A 82 -3.08 -61.16 7.39
CA GLY A 82 -4.35 -60.54 7.00
C GLY A 82 -4.35 -59.64 5.74
N GLU A 83 -4.38 -60.28 4.57
CA GLU A 83 -5.08 -59.91 3.32
C GLU A 83 -5.28 -58.44 2.83
N SER A 84 -4.82 -58.23 1.58
CA SER A 84 -5.50 -57.63 0.42
C SER A 84 -5.18 -56.18 -0.04
N PRO A 85 -5.11 -55.93 -1.39
CA PRO A 85 -4.52 -54.72 -1.96
C PRO A 85 -5.57 -53.72 -2.50
N GLY A 86 -5.53 -52.47 -2.03
CA GLY A 86 -6.29 -51.35 -2.59
C GLY A 86 -5.39 -50.39 -3.36
N LYS A 87 -5.35 -50.52 -4.71
CA LYS A 87 -4.77 -49.51 -5.62
C LYS A 87 -5.56 -48.20 -5.51
N ARG A 88 -4.94 -47.13 -4.99
CA ARG A 88 -5.41 -45.74 -5.19
C ARG A 88 -4.74 -45.15 -6.44
N PRO A 89 -5.49 -44.45 -7.31
CA PRO A 89 -4.91 -43.72 -8.43
C PRO A 89 -4.21 -42.44 -7.94
N PRO A 90 -3.17 -41.96 -8.64
CA PRO A 90 -2.44 -40.77 -8.26
C PRO A 90 -3.30 -39.52 -8.49
N LEU A 91 -3.34 -38.64 -7.47
CA LEU A 91 -3.86 -37.28 -7.60
C LEU A 91 -3.01 -36.55 -8.65
N ASN A 92 -3.64 -36.12 -9.73
CA ASN A 92 -3.07 -35.17 -10.69
C ASN A 92 -2.80 -33.84 -9.99
N SER A 93 -1.55 -33.62 -9.56
CA SER A 93 -1.05 -32.30 -9.21
C SER A 93 -0.95 -31.48 -10.50
N SER A 94 -1.87 -30.54 -10.69
CA SER A 94 -1.78 -29.54 -11.75
C SER A 94 -0.46 -28.77 -11.59
N PRO A 95 0.30 -28.53 -12.67
CA PRO A 95 1.51 -27.73 -12.57
C PRO A 95 1.11 -26.29 -12.23
N SER A 96 1.41 -25.87 -11.01
CA SER A 96 1.40 -24.46 -10.62
C SER A 96 2.34 -23.73 -11.57
N ARG A 97 1.76 -22.95 -12.47
CA ARG A 97 2.48 -22.14 -13.46
C ARG A 97 3.20 -21.05 -12.68
N GLU A 98 4.43 -21.31 -12.25
CA GLU A 98 5.32 -20.29 -11.70
C GLU A 98 5.51 -19.23 -12.77
N THR A 99 4.77 -18.13 -12.64
CA THR A 99 4.98 -16.90 -13.41
C THR A 99 6.35 -16.36 -13.01
N GLN A 100 7.37 -16.73 -13.77
CA GLN A 100 8.72 -16.19 -13.61
C GLN A 100 8.61 -14.67 -13.73
N SER A 101 8.91 -13.96 -12.64
CA SER A 101 8.86 -12.51 -12.61
C SER A 101 9.83 -11.95 -13.65
N LYS A 102 9.32 -11.16 -14.61
CA LYS A 102 10.13 -10.50 -15.63
C LYS A 102 11.22 -9.66 -14.94
N LYS A 103 12.49 -10.00 -15.19
CA LYS A 103 13.62 -9.19 -14.70
C LYS A 103 13.74 -7.95 -15.56
N LEU A 104 13.77 -6.77 -14.94
CA LEU A 104 13.97 -5.50 -15.64
C LEU A 104 15.45 -5.33 -15.96
N SER A 105 15.74 -4.89 -17.17
CA SER A 105 17.08 -4.40 -17.53
C SER A 105 17.42 -3.14 -16.73
N GLU A 106 18.71 -2.82 -16.61
CA GLU A 106 19.16 -1.59 -15.91
C GLU A 106 18.55 -0.33 -16.54
N ALA A 107 18.49 -0.27 -17.87
CA ALA A 107 17.90 0.85 -18.59
C ALA A 107 16.40 0.99 -18.33
N GLU A 108 15.65 -0.11 -18.37
CA GLU A 108 14.21 -0.11 -18.04
C GLU A 108 13.97 0.31 -16.58
N PHE A 109 14.78 -0.22 -15.66
CA PHE A 109 14.69 0.15 -14.24
C PHE A 109 14.93 1.66 -14.04
N MET A 110 15.97 2.20 -14.66
CA MET A 110 16.31 3.62 -14.55
C MET A 110 15.24 4.51 -15.19
N ALA A 111 14.69 4.12 -16.34
CA ALA A 111 13.59 4.83 -16.98
C ALA A 111 12.33 4.84 -16.10
N ARG A 112 11.99 3.69 -15.50
CA ARG A 112 10.89 3.57 -14.55
C ARG A 112 11.10 4.46 -13.33
N ARG A 113 12.28 4.39 -12.69
CA ARG A 113 12.61 5.23 -11.54
C ARG A 113 12.49 6.73 -11.87
N GLN A 114 13.03 7.16 -13.01
CA GLN A 114 12.94 8.56 -13.44
C GLN A 114 11.50 9.01 -13.66
N LEU A 115 10.67 8.14 -14.27
CA LEU A 115 9.23 8.38 -14.40
C LEU A 115 8.58 8.56 -13.03
N GLU A 116 8.86 7.66 -12.08
CA GLU A 116 8.29 7.73 -10.72
C GLU A 116 8.71 9.03 -10.03
N GLU A 117 9.99 9.41 -10.08
CA GLU A 117 10.48 10.66 -9.50
C GLU A 117 9.83 11.90 -10.12
N GLU A 118 9.69 11.93 -11.46
CA GLU A 118 9.07 13.03 -12.19
C GLU A 118 7.60 13.20 -11.83
N VAL A 119 6.82 12.11 -11.90
CA VAL A 119 5.37 12.13 -11.68
C VAL A 119 5.04 12.46 -10.23
N VAL A 120 5.76 11.87 -9.27
CA VAL A 120 5.57 12.16 -7.85
C VAL A 120 5.93 13.61 -7.53
N SER A 121 7.03 14.13 -8.08
CA SER A 121 7.41 15.54 -7.91
C SER A 121 6.35 16.50 -8.46
N ARG A 122 5.86 16.25 -9.69
CA ARG A 122 4.79 17.05 -10.28
C ARG A 122 3.49 16.94 -9.48
N SER A 123 3.17 15.76 -8.94
CA SER A 123 1.97 15.54 -8.11
C SER A 123 2.00 16.39 -6.86
N VAL A 124 3.16 16.52 -6.21
CA VAL A 124 3.33 17.45 -5.09
C VAL A 124 3.03 18.88 -5.53
N GLU A 125 3.68 19.36 -6.59
CA GLU A 125 3.50 20.73 -7.07
C GLU A 125 2.05 21.06 -7.41
N TYR A 126 1.38 20.13 -8.10
CA TYR A 126 -0.03 20.24 -8.46
C TYR A 126 -0.91 20.36 -7.20
N MET A 127 -0.74 19.45 -6.25
CA MET A 127 -1.54 19.44 -5.03
C MET A 127 -1.27 20.65 -4.13
N SER A 128 -0.03 21.12 -4.07
CA SER A 128 0.32 22.36 -3.38
C SER A 128 -0.38 23.58 -3.99
N ARG A 129 -0.57 23.63 -5.31
CA ARG A 129 -1.37 24.70 -5.95
C ARG A 129 -2.83 24.62 -5.52
N ILE A 130 -3.44 23.43 -5.61
CA ILE A 130 -4.85 23.22 -5.22
C ILE A 130 -5.12 23.62 -3.78
N VAL A 131 -4.22 23.30 -2.84
CA VAL A 131 -4.39 23.64 -1.43
C VAL A 131 -4.36 25.15 -1.19
N ASN A 132 -3.68 25.91 -2.06
CA ASN A 132 -3.55 27.37 -1.95
C ASN A 132 -4.58 28.15 -2.77
N THR A 133 -5.16 27.57 -3.82
CA THR A 133 -6.12 28.28 -4.69
C THR A 133 -7.46 28.45 -3.96
N PRO A 134 -7.93 29.69 -3.73
CA PRO A 134 -9.24 29.93 -3.13
C PRO A 134 -10.34 29.41 -4.05
N SER A 135 -11.33 28.72 -3.50
CA SER A 135 -12.46 28.18 -4.26
C SER A 135 -13.22 29.29 -4.98
N SER A 136 -13.18 29.30 -6.31
CA SER A 136 -13.96 30.23 -7.14
C SER A 136 -15.23 29.55 -7.63
N SER A 137 -16.39 30.14 -7.34
CA SER A 137 -17.68 29.55 -7.68
C SER A 137 -18.02 29.79 -9.15
N ASN A 138 -17.90 28.76 -9.99
CA ASN A 138 -18.53 28.76 -11.31
C ASN A 138 -19.40 27.50 -11.45
N ASN A 139 -20.71 27.72 -11.48
CA ASN A 139 -21.73 26.68 -11.61
C ASN A 139 -22.12 26.52 -13.08
N THR A 140 -21.74 25.42 -13.73
CA THR A 140 -22.51 24.86 -14.86
C THR A 140 -21.99 23.47 -15.22
N SER A 141 -22.68 22.41 -14.77
CA SER A 141 -23.20 21.31 -15.62
C SER A 141 -23.52 20.09 -14.76
N ASP A 142 -24.58 19.40 -15.16
CA ASP A 142 -25.16 18.20 -14.55
C ASP A 142 -24.37 16.94 -14.97
N ASP A 143 -23.12 16.84 -14.51
CA ASP A 143 -22.22 15.73 -14.84
C ASP A 143 -22.22 14.61 -13.80
N LYS A 144 -22.00 13.38 -14.28
CA LYS A 144 -22.07 12.10 -13.57
C LYS A 144 -21.36 12.12 -12.20
N HIS A 145 -21.98 11.54 -11.17
CA HIS A 145 -21.51 11.47 -9.77
C HIS A 145 -20.02 11.11 -9.56
N LYS A 146 -19.41 10.26 -10.40
CA LYS A 146 -17.97 9.93 -10.28
C LYS A 146 -17.07 11.14 -10.51
N LEU A 147 -17.42 11.99 -11.48
CA LEU A 147 -16.70 13.24 -11.75
C LEU A 147 -16.86 14.22 -10.58
N GLN A 148 -17.97 14.14 -9.84
CA GLN A 148 -18.23 15.02 -8.70
C GLN A 148 -17.31 14.72 -7.52
N ALA A 149 -17.12 13.45 -7.14
CA ALA A 149 -16.17 13.08 -6.08
C ALA A 149 -14.73 13.49 -6.40
N GLN A 150 -14.33 13.35 -7.67
CA GLN A 150 -13.05 13.82 -8.16
C GLN A 150 -12.93 15.35 -8.05
N ARG A 151 -13.91 16.11 -8.57
CA ARG A 151 -13.92 17.58 -8.54
C ARG A 151 -13.87 18.12 -7.11
N VAL A 152 -14.63 17.51 -6.21
CA VAL A 152 -14.71 17.89 -4.79
C VAL A 152 -13.42 17.54 -4.04
N SER A 153 -12.87 16.33 -4.25
CA SER A 153 -11.62 15.93 -3.60
C SER A 153 -10.40 16.66 -4.15
N GLY A 154 -10.43 17.14 -5.40
CA GLY A 154 -9.28 17.76 -6.08
C GLY A 154 -8.14 16.78 -6.36
N LEU A 155 -8.40 15.46 -6.27
CA LEU A 155 -7.42 14.44 -6.58
C LEU A 155 -7.41 14.14 -8.10
N PRO A 156 -6.27 13.75 -8.68
CA PRO A 156 -6.20 13.24 -10.04
C PRO A 156 -7.19 12.10 -10.32
N LEU A 157 -7.83 12.08 -11.50
CA LEU A 157 -8.75 11.00 -11.87
C LEU A 157 -8.09 9.61 -11.81
N PRO A 158 -6.87 9.40 -12.37
CA PRO A 158 -6.25 8.08 -12.31
C PRO A 158 -6.01 7.60 -10.87
N LEU A 159 -5.73 8.52 -9.94
CA LEU A 159 -5.61 8.19 -8.52
C LEU A 159 -6.95 7.79 -7.92
N CYS A 160 -8.03 8.51 -8.23
CA CYS A 160 -9.37 8.18 -7.75
C CYS A 160 -9.80 6.78 -8.22
N ASP A 161 -9.59 6.47 -9.50
CA ASP A 161 -9.88 5.16 -10.08
C ASP A 161 -9.06 4.06 -9.42
N PHE A 162 -7.76 4.30 -9.21
CA PHE A 162 -6.88 3.37 -8.51
C PHE A 162 -7.31 3.12 -7.06
N LEU A 163 -7.66 4.16 -6.30
CA LEU A 163 -8.14 4.01 -4.92
C LEU A 163 -9.45 3.22 -4.86
N GLN A 164 -10.35 3.42 -5.83
CA GLN A 164 -11.60 2.69 -5.92
C GLN A 164 -11.39 1.21 -6.28
N LEU A 165 -10.49 0.90 -7.22
CA LEU A 165 -10.11 -0.48 -7.55
C LEU A 165 -9.49 -1.18 -6.36
N ARG A 166 -8.54 -0.51 -5.69
CA ARG A 166 -7.84 -1.05 -4.53
C ARG A 166 -8.79 -1.43 -3.39
N LEU A 167 -9.83 -0.62 -3.17
CA LEU A 167 -10.86 -0.95 -2.17
C LEU A 167 -11.59 -2.26 -2.51
N GLN A 168 -11.89 -2.51 -3.79
CA GLN A 168 -12.57 -3.74 -4.23
C GLN A 168 -11.68 -4.96 -3.97
N ASP A 169 -10.36 -4.83 -4.19
CA ASP A 169 -9.39 -5.91 -4.02
C ASP A 169 -9.13 -6.27 -2.55
N THR A 170 -9.27 -5.32 -1.60
CA THR A 170 -9.08 -5.60 -0.16
C THR A 170 -10.03 -6.66 0.40
N SER A 171 -11.13 -6.97 -0.30
CA SER A 171 -12.09 -8.01 0.09
C SER A 171 -11.58 -9.44 -0.15
N HIS A 172 -10.55 -9.61 -0.97
CA HIS A 172 -9.94 -10.90 -1.27
C HIS A 172 -8.57 -10.99 -0.59
N THR A 173 -8.52 -11.68 0.55
CA THR A 173 -7.32 -11.93 1.36
C THR A 173 -6.37 -12.92 0.68
N THR A 174 -6.02 -12.65 -0.57
CA THR A 174 -4.98 -13.38 -1.28
C THR A 174 -3.70 -12.60 -1.05
N ALA A 175 -2.62 -13.29 -0.64
CA ALA A 175 -1.31 -12.68 -0.54
C ALA A 175 -0.89 -12.17 -1.93
N VAL A 176 -1.23 -10.92 -2.24
CA VAL A 176 -0.83 -10.27 -3.48
C VAL A 176 0.69 -10.20 -3.47
N SER A 177 1.29 -10.66 -4.56
CA SER A 177 2.74 -10.65 -4.70
C SER A 177 3.22 -9.20 -4.68
N LEU A 178 4.34 -8.91 -4.00
CA LEU A 178 4.98 -7.60 -4.03
C LEU A 178 5.13 -7.07 -5.48
N VAL A 179 5.39 -7.98 -6.41
CA VAL A 179 5.61 -7.68 -7.82
C VAL A 179 4.36 -7.15 -8.50
N SER A 180 3.17 -7.69 -8.23
CA SER A 180 1.96 -7.21 -8.88
C SER A 180 1.58 -5.82 -8.38
N CYS A 181 1.73 -5.56 -7.08
CA CYS A 181 1.52 -4.22 -6.53
C CYS A 181 2.52 -3.20 -7.09
N GLU A 182 3.80 -3.58 -7.28
CA GLU A 182 4.78 -2.71 -7.94
C GLU A 182 4.32 -2.36 -9.38
N GLU A 183 3.84 -3.32 -10.17
CA GLU A 183 3.34 -3.05 -11.52
C GLU A 183 2.09 -2.17 -11.53
N GLU A 184 1.12 -2.42 -10.64
CA GLU A 184 -0.09 -1.59 -10.49
C GLU A 184 0.26 -0.13 -10.15
N GLU A 185 1.24 0.10 -9.28
CA GLU A 185 1.73 1.45 -8.97
C GLU A 185 2.41 2.12 -10.16
N TYR A 186 3.14 1.37 -10.97
CA TYR A 186 3.76 1.89 -12.18
C TYR A 186 2.72 2.27 -13.24
N ASP A 187 1.68 1.46 -13.39
CA ASP A 187 0.55 1.76 -14.29
C ASP A 187 -0.21 3.01 -13.81
N LEU A 188 -0.43 3.14 -12.50
CA LEU A 188 -0.96 4.36 -11.90
C LEU A 188 -0.08 5.58 -12.23
N LEU A 189 1.22 5.51 -12.02
CA LEU A 189 2.10 6.66 -12.28
C LEU A 189 2.18 7.01 -13.77
N SER A 190 2.13 6.01 -14.65
CA SER A 190 2.10 6.20 -16.11
C SER A 190 0.81 6.89 -16.58
N THR A 191 -0.33 6.47 -16.03
CA THR A 191 -1.63 7.11 -16.30
C THR A 191 -1.72 8.50 -15.68
N LEU A 192 -1.19 8.69 -14.47
CA LEU A 192 -1.06 10.00 -13.83
C LEU A 192 -0.25 10.94 -14.71
N LYS A 193 0.94 10.56 -15.19
CA LYS A 193 1.76 11.39 -16.08
C LYS A 193 0.95 11.93 -17.26
N SER A 194 0.23 11.05 -17.94
CA SER A 194 -0.57 11.38 -19.11
C SER A 194 -1.74 12.31 -18.77
N SER A 195 -2.32 12.16 -17.57
CA SER A 195 -3.36 13.06 -17.06
C SER A 195 -2.80 14.42 -16.62
N MET A 196 -1.54 14.47 -16.15
CA MET A 196 -0.95 15.70 -15.61
C MET A 196 -0.82 16.80 -16.65
N ASP A 197 -0.56 16.43 -17.90
CA ASP A 197 -0.40 17.37 -19.00
C ASP A 197 -1.72 18.06 -19.39
N ASN A 198 -2.87 17.54 -18.94
CA ASN A 198 -4.21 18.03 -19.29
C ASN A 198 -4.98 18.64 -18.09
N PHE A 199 -4.31 18.95 -16.97
CA PHE A 199 -5.01 19.47 -15.80
C PHE A 199 -5.53 20.89 -16.03
N HIS A 200 -6.84 20.99 -16.17
CA HIS A 200 -7.56 22.23 -15.95
C HIS A 200 -7.89 22.37 -14.46
N GLU A 201 -7.60 23.55 -13.92
CA GLU A 201 -7.79 23.89 -12.51
C GLU A 201 -9.29 24.07 -12.23
N TYR A 202 -9.98 22.98 -11.90
CA TYR A 202 -11.37 23.01 -11.46
C TYR A 202 -11.43 22.80 -9.96
N SER A 203 -11.63 23.89 -9.22
CA SER A 203 -11.92 23.85 -7.78
C SER A 203 -13.40 24.16 -7.59
N GLU A 204 -14.17 23.14 -7.24
CA GLU A 204 -15.60 23.28 -6.91
C GLU A 204 -15.77 23.74 -5.46
N VAL A 205 -16.89 24.37 -5.14
CA VAL A 205 -17.19 24.86 -3.78
C VAL A 205 -17.18 23.68 -2.81
N MET A 206 -16.28 23.73 -1.83
CA MET A 206 -16.17 22.69 -0.81
C MET A 206 -17.41 22.68 0.09
N LEU A 207 -17.99 21.49 0.27
CA LEU A 207 -19.06 21.30 1.26
C LEU A 207 -18.45 21.24 2.66
N PRO A 208 -19.02 21.95 3.66
CA PRO A 208 -18.51 21.95 5.04
C PRO A 208 -18.43 20.54 5.66
N GLU A 209 -19.37 19.65 5.33
CA GLU A 209 -19.42 18.28 5.88
C GLU A 209 -18.30 17.37 5.35
N LEU A 210 -17.77 17.67 4.16
CA LEU A 210 -16.71 16.89 3.51
C LEU A 210 -15.32 17.48 3.75
N GLU A 211 -15.26 18.73 4.22
CA GLU A 211 -14.01 19.45 4.48
C GLU A 211 -13.01 18.63 5.30
N PRO A 212 -13.39 17.94 6.41
CA PRO A 212 -12.44 17.15 7.17
C PRO A 212 -11.82 16.02 6.37
N LEU A 213 -12.63 15.22 5.68
CA LEU A 213 -12.18 14.08 4.89
C LEU A 213 -11.30 14.51 3.71
N ILE A 214 -11.71 15.56 2.99
CA ILE A 214 -10.94 16.05 1.84
C ILE A 214 -9.61 16.64 2.30
N THR A 215 -9.59 17.37 3.43
CA THR A 215 -8.34 17.90 3.99
C THR A 215 -7.39 16.77 4.40
N ILE A 216 -7.91 15.72 5.04
CA ILE A 216 -7.16 14.51 5.38
C ILE A 216 -6.58 13.85 4.11
N LEU A 217 -7.43 13.62 3.10
CA LEU A 217 -7.06 13.00 1.83
C LEU A 217 -5.93 13.78 1.13
N ARG A 218 -6.12 15.09 0.92
CA ARG A 218 -5.14 15.95 0.26
C ARG A 218 -3.83 15.99 1.02
N THR A 219 -3.88 16.16 2.34
CA THR A 219 -2.66 16.29 3.16
C THR A 219 -1.86 15.01 3.16
N PHE A 220 -2.50 13.86 3.38
CA PHE A 220 -1.78 12.58 3.40
C PHE A 220 -1.33 12.12 2.02
N TRP A 221 -2.04 12.46 0.95
CA TRP A 221 -1.56 12.24 -0.41
C TRP A 221 -0.27 13.04 -0.68
N ILE A 222 -0.24 14.34 -0.36
CA ILE A 222 0.97 15.15 -0.51
C ILE A 222 2.12 14.61 0.34
N ALA A 223 1.83 14.26 1.61
CA ALA A 223 2.80 13.67 2.52
C ALA A 223 3.38 12.35 1.97
N LEU A 224 2.51 11.52 1.39
CA LEU A 224 2.90 10.26 0.76
C LEU A 224 3.80 10.49 -0.44
N CYS A 225 3.47 11.45 -1.31
CA CYS A 225 4.31 11.80 -2.46
C CYS A 225 5.71 12.24 -2.01
N TRP A 226 5.82 13.06 -0.97
CA TRP A 226 7.12 13.46 -0.41
C TRP A 226 7.91 12.30 0.16
N HIS A 227 7.25 11.45 0.93
CA HIS A 227 7.86 10.26 1.50
C HIS A 227 8.33 9.29 0.40
N TRP A 228 7.54 9.11 -0.67
CA TRP A 228 7.93 8.32 -1.84
C TRP A 228 9.15 8.93 -2.55
N LEU A 229 9.15 10.24 -2.77
CA LEU A 229 10.29 10.94 -3.39
C LEU A 229 11.56 10.81 -2.54
N GLY A 230 11.44 10.90 -1.22
CA GLY A 230 12.54 10.67 -0.28
C GLY A 230 13.07 9.23 -0.35
N ALA A 231 12.20 8.23 -0.49
CA ALA A 231 12.59 6.84 -0.66
C ALA A 231 13.29 6.56 -2.01
N LEU A 232 12.85 7.23 -3.09
CA LEU A 232 13.48 7.11 -4.41
C LEU A 232 14.87 7.73 -4.43
N ARG A 233 15.00 8.97 -3.94
CA ARG A 233 16.24 9.74 -3.96
C ARG A 233 17.24 9.29 -2.89
N GLY A 234 16.76 8.70 -1.81
CA GLY A 234 17.54 8.47 -0.60
C GLY A 234 17.64 9.72 0.27
N ASN A 235 17.98 9.54 1.54
CA ASN A 235 18.08 10.64 2.49
C ASN A 235 19.37 11.45 2.24
N GLY A 236 19.23 12.64 1.65
CA GLY A 236 20.28 13.41 0.98
C GLY A 236 21.31 14.13 1.87
N ALA A 237 21.60 13.67 3.09
CA ALA A 237 22.60 14.32 3.94
C ALA A 237 24.05 13.99 3.56
N ASN A 238 24.29 12.92 2.79
CA ASN A 238 25.63 12.54 2.29
C ASN A 238 25.52 12.03 0.85
N THR A 239 25.65 12.93 -0.11
CA THR A 239 25.57 12.69 -1.57
C THR A 239 26.56 11.63 -2.09
N GLU A 240 27.55 11.22 -1.30
CA GLU A 240 28.54 10.21 -1.69
C GLU A 240 28.16 8.77 -1.35
N ARG A 241 27.19 8.56 -0.44
CA ARG A 241 26.68 7.21 -0.12
C ARG A 241 25.32 7.05 -0.76
N GLY A 242 25.28 6.40 -1.93
CA GLY A 242 24.08 6.13 -2.71
C GLY A 242 22.95 5.48 -1.88
N GLY A 243 22.12 6.32 -1.28
CA GLY A 243 20.88 5.96 -0.62
C GLY A 243 19.72 5.94 -1.62
N GLY A 244 18.65 5.24 -1.28
CA GLY A 244 17.43 5.18 -2.08
C GLY A 244 17.32 3.99 -3.02
N TRP A 245 16.38 4.06 -3.94
CA TRP A 245 16.03 2.96 -4.84
C TRP A 245 16.97 2.90 -6.05
N SER A 246 18.08 2.17 -5.90
CA SER A 246 19.07 1.96 -6.98
C SER A 246 18.95 0.58 -7.62
N TYR A 247 19.55 0.41 -8.80
CA TYR A 247 19.50 -0.87 -9.52
C TYR A 247 20.12 -2.02 -8.71
N ASN A 248 21.17 -1.75 -7.93
CA ASN A 248 21.75 -2.75 -7.02
C ASN A 248 20.77 -3.18 -5.92
N VAL A 249 19.96 -2.25 -5.40
CA VAL A 249 18.93 -2.55 -4.40
C VAL A 249 17.82 -3.40 -5.02
N TYR A 250 17.41 -3.08 -6.25
CA TYR A 250 16.50 -3.92 -7.04
C TYR A 250 17.07 -5.32 -7.29
N LEU A 251 18.33 -5.43 -7.74
CA LEU A 251 18.96 -6.74 -7.94
C LEU A 251 19.03 -7.54 -6.64
N LEU A 252 19.32 -6.89 -5.50
CA LEU A 252 19.30 -7.56 -4.20
C LEU A 252 17.89 -8.05 -3.81
N SER A 253 16.85 -7.25 -4.07
CA SER A 253 15.45 -7.65 -3.80
C SER A 253 15.03 -8.87 -4.61
N ARG A 254 15.63 -9.06 -5.80
CA ARG A 254 15.43 -10.20 -6.71
C ARG A 254 16.45 -11.32 -6.53
N HIS A 255 17.26 -11.29 -5.46
CA HIS A 255 18.32 -12.26 -5.18
C HIS A 255 19.34 -12.43 -6.33
N ALA A 256 19.55 -11.36 -7.12
CA ALA A 256 20.41 -11.31 -8.29
C ALA A 256 21.57 -10.31 -8.14
N LEU A 257 21.90 -9.89 -6.91
CA LEU A 257 23.01 -8.96 -6.68
C LEU A 257 24.37 -9.63 -7.01
N PRO A 258 25.21 -9.02 -7.86
CA PRO A 258 26.54 -9.55 -8.21
C PRO A 258 27.44 -9.72 -6.98
N ASP A 259 28.26 -10.76 -6.97
CA ASP A 259 29.11 -11.05 -5.81
C ASP A 259 30.14 -9.94 -5.56
N VAL A 260 30.70 -9.30 -6.60
CA VAL A 260 31.63 -8.17 -6.44
C VAL A 260 30.98 -7.02 -5.64
N VAL A 261 29.73 -6.68 -5.96
CA VAL A 261 28.97 -5.63 -5.25
C VAL A 261 28.61 -6.10 -3.84
N ARG A 262 28.27 -7.38 -3.66
CA ARG A 262 27.97 -7.96 -2.35
C ARG A 262 29.15 -7.83 -1.38
N HIS A 263 30.38 -8.06 -1.84
CA HIS A 263 31.57 -7.98 -0.99
C HIS A 263 32.03 -6.54 -0.73
N THR A 264 31.87 -5.63 -1.70
CA THR A 264 32.35 -4.24 -1.58
C THR A 264 31.33 -3.32 -0.91
N ARG A 265 30.04 -3.47 -1.26
CA ARG A 265 28.95 -2.56 -0.87
C ARG A 265 27.71 -3.27 -0.35
N GLY A 266 27.76 -4.58 -0.11
CA GLY A 266 26.58 -5.38 0.24
C GLY A 266 25.82 -4.86 1.47
N ARG A 267 26.53 -4.36 2.49
CA ARG A 267 25.91 -3.75 3.68
C ARG A 267 25.09 -2.50 3.34
N GLU A 268 25.63 -1.61 2.50
CA GLU A 268 24.93 -0.38 2.10
C GLU A 268 23.67 -0.71 1.29
N VAL A 269 23.79 -1.64 0.33
CA VAL A 269 22.67 -2.09 -0.50
C VAL A 269 21.60 -2.78 0.34
N ALA A 270 21.98 -3.55 1.36
CA ALA A 270 21.06 -4.19 2.28
C ALA A 270 20.28 -3.17 3.13
N LEU A 271 20.97 -2.17 3.71
CA LEU A 271 20.32 -1.09 4.46
C LEU A 271 19.37 -0.27 3.57
N ALA A 272 19.77 -0.01 2.33
CA ALA A 272 18.90 0.68 1.36
C ALA A 272 17.67 -0.17 0.98
N LEU A 273 17.82 -1.50 0.88
CA LEU A 273 16.69 -2.41 0.65
C LEU A 273 15.73 -2.43 1.83
N GLU A 274 16.24 -2.44 3.06
CA GLU A 274 15.41 -2.36 4.28
C GLU A 274 14.66 -1.03 4.32
N ALA A 275 15.34 0.09 4.08
CA ALA A 275 14.71 1.41 4.01
C ALA A 275 13.63 1.47 2.91
N TRP A 276 13.88 0.87 1.74
CA TRP A 276 12.87 0.80 0.68
C TRP A 276 11.66 -0.05 1.08
N ARG A 277 11.87 -1.20 1.71
CA ARG A 277 10.78 -2.07 2.18
C ARG A 277 9.93 -1.40 3.24
N GLU A 278 10.56 -0.69 4.17
CA GLU A 278 9.89 0.16 5.16
C GLU A 278 9.02 1.19 4.45
N ALA A 279 9.63 1.96 3.53
CA ALA A 279 8.94 3.02 2.82
C ALA A 279 7.78 2.50 1.94
N TYR A 280 7.98 1.33 1.33
CA TYR A 280 6.97 0.64 0.54
C TYR A 280 5.79 0.17 1.42
N ARG A 281 6.06 -0.38 2.61
CA ARG A 281 5.01 -0.77 3.57
C ARG A 281 4.17 0.43 3.99
N VAL A 282 4.81 1.56 4.30
CA VAL A 282 4.10 2.81 4.61
C VAL A 282 3.24 3.23 3.43
N ARG A 283 3.80 3.21 2.21
CA ARG A 283 3.08 3.57 0.99
C ARG A 283 1.83 2.75 0.77
N GLN A 284 1.92 1.41 0.85
CA GLN A 284 0.76 0.54 0.69
C GLN A 284 -0.32 0.86 1.73
N ASN A 285 0.04 0.93 3.00
CA ASN A 285 -0.91 1.19 4.08
C ASN A 285 -1.55 2.59 3.95
N VAL A 286 -0.81 3.60 3.52
CA VAL A 286 -1.38 4.94 3.31
C VAL A 286 -2.32 4.94 2.12
N LEU A 287 -1.99 4.28 1.01
CA LEU A 287 -2.90 4.13 -0.13
C LEU A 287 -4.19 3.41 0.26
N ASP A 288 -4.11 2.38 1.10
CA ASP A 288 -5.28 1.69 1.63
C ASP A 288 -6.15 2.60 2.51
N PHE A 289 -5.52 3.42 3.36
CA PHE A 289 -6.22 4.43 4.15
C PHE A 289 -6.89 5.49 3.26
N LEU A 290 -6.19 6.00 2.25
CA LEU A 290 -6.72 6.97 1.30
C LEU A 290 -7.91 6.38 0.52
N ALA A 291 -7.90 5.09 0.19
CA ALA A 291 -9.03 4.41 -0.43
C ALA A 291 -10.26 4.39 0.48
N TYR A 292 -10.10 4.13 1.78
CA TYR A 292 -11.21 4.20 2.74
C TYR A 292 -11.75 5.63 2.90
N ALA A 293 -10.88 6.62 3.02
CA ALA A 293 -11.30 8.01 3.14
C ALA A 293 -11.98 8.52 1.86
N PHE A 294 -11.51 8.09 0.67
CA PHE A 294 -12.11 8.45 -0.61
C PHE A 294 -13.50 7.83 -0.79
N HIS A 295 -13.65 6.55 -0.42
CA HIS A 295 -14.95 5.89 -0.43
C HIS A 295 -15.97 6.59 0.49
N ASP A 296 -15.55 7.04 1.67
CA ASP A 296 -16.44 7.78 2.57
C ASP A 296 -16.87 9.13 1.98
N VAL A 297 -16.00 9.78 1.19
CA VAL A 297 -16.38 10.97 0.41
C VAL A 297 -17.41 10.62 -0.68
N GLU A 298 -17.20 9.53 -1.43
CA GLU A 298 -18.15 9.07 -2.45
C GLU A 298 -19.53 8.74 -1.84
N GLU A 299 -19.57 7.98 -0.74
CA GLU A 299 -20.81 7.61 -0.05
C GLU A 299 -21.57 8.83 0.47
N LEU A 300 -20.86 9.83 1.03
CA LEU A 300 -21.50 11.06 1.51
C LEU A 300 -22.08 11.91 0.37
N LEU A 301 -21.39 11.99 -0.76
CA LEU A 301 -21.90 12.66 -1.95
C LEU A 301 -23.12 11.95 -2.52
N GLN A 302 -23.08 10.61 -2.61
CA GLN A 302 -24.20 9.80 -3.08
C GLN A 302 -25.42 9.90 -2.16
N PHE A 303 -25.21 9.91 -0.84
CA PHE A 303 -26.29 10.07 0.13
C PHE A 303 -27.00 11.41 -0.05
N ARG A 304 -26.25 12.50 -0.28
CA ARG A 304 -26.80 13.83 -0.53
C ARG A 304 -27.63 13.89 -1.82
N SER A 305 -27.15 13.30 -2.90
CA SER A 305 -27.90 13.24 -4.16
C SER A 305 -29.21 12.44 -4.02
N ASN A 306 -29.22 11.45 -3.14
CA ASN A 306 -30.38 10.58 -2.88
C ASN A 306 -31.23 11.11 -1.71
N SER A 307 -31.81 12.31 -1.86
CA SER A 307 -32.65 13.02 -0.86
C SER A 307 -33.90 12.25 -0.35
N ASN A 308 -34.18 11.06 -0.88
CA ASN A 308 -35.37 10.25 -0.54
C ASN A 308 -35.14 9.14 0.51
N ARG A 309 -33.93 8.95 1.06
CA ARG A 309 -33.66 7.94 2.10
C ARG A 309 -33.84 8.51 3.50
N LYS A 310 -35.00 8.27 4.12
CA LYS A 310 -35.39 8.88 5.40
C LYS A 310 -34.79 8.25 6.68
N SER A 311 -33.94 7.22 6.62
CA SER A 311 -33.50 6.57 7.87
C SER A 311 -32.22 5.73 7.85
N ASP A 312 -31.49 5.66 6.73
CA ASP A 312 -30.25 4.87 6.70
C ASP A 312 -29.07 5.74 7.10
N GLU A 313 -28.46 5.42 8.25
CA GLU A 313 -27.18 5.96 8.70
C GLU A 313 -26.13 5.79 7.57
N VAL A 314 -25.41 6.86 7.21
CA VAL A 314 -24.42 6.81 6.13
C VAL A 314 -23.38 5.74 6.47
N SER A 315 -23.23 4.76 5.57
CA SER A 315 -22.31 3.64 5.75
C SER A 315 -20.86 4.08 5.53
N ARG A 316 -20.29 4.80 6.49
CA ARG A 316 -18.87 5.17 6.49
C ARG A 316 -18.01 4.00 6.98
N ILE A 317 -16.86 3.80 6.33
CA ILE A 317 -15.82 2.87 6.77
C ILE A 317 -15.10 3.45 7.98
N ILE A 318 -14.73 4.74 7.94
CA ILE A 318 -14.01 5.42 9.01
C ILE A 318 -15.01 6.03 10.00
N PRO A 319 -14.96 5.67 11.30
CA PRO A 319 -15.85 6.26 12.29
C PRO A 319 -15.67 7.78 12.39
N VAL A 320 -16.76 8.52 12.53
CA VAL A 320 -16.76 10.00 12.57
C VAL A 320 -15.78 10.57 13.59
N LYS A 321 -15.74 10.03 14.81
CA LYS A 321 -14.81 10.47 15.87
C LYS A 321 -13.33 10.29 15.49
N VAL A 322 -13.02 9.26 14.70
CA VAL A 322 -11.67 9.02 14.19
C VAL A 322 -11.33 10.05 13.13
N VAL A 323 -12.28 10.37 12.23
CA VAL A 323 -12.13 11.44 11.24
C VAL A 323 -11.87 12.79 11.93
N ASP A 324 -12.63 13.13 12.97
CA ASP A 324 -12.45 14.39 13.71
C ASP A 324 -11.04 14.47 14.34
N SER A 325 -10.58 13.37 14.94
CA SER A 325 -9.25 13.29 15.55
C SER A 325 -8.14 13.41 14.50
N LEU A 326 -8.28 12.71 13.37
CA LEU A 326 -7.33 12.78 12.26
C LEU A 326 -7.31 14.16 11.60
N PHE A 327 -8.46 14.83 11.51
CA PHE A 327 -8.53 16.18 10.99
C PHE A 327 -7.80 17.17 11.90
N GLN A 328 -8.00 17.08 13.21
CA GLN A 328 -7.24 17.89 14.17
C GLN A 328 -5.74 17.61 14.09
N MET A 329 -5.33 16.34 13.98
CA MET A 329 -3.93 15.98 13.77
C MET A 329 -3.36 16.64 12.51
N VAL A 330 -4.07 16.58 11.39
CA VAL A 330 -3.68 17.21 10.13
C VAL A 330 -3.58 18.73 10.26
N GLN A 331 -4.49 19.38 10.98
CA GLN A 331 -4.41 20.82 11.26
C GLN A 331 -3.16 21.19 12.06
N HIS A 332 -2.86 20.45 13.13
CA HIS A 332 -1.64 20.67 13.92
C HIS A 332 -0.37 20.38 13.11
N LEU A 333 -0.39 19.34 12.27
CA LEU A 333 0.71 18.99 11.37
C LEU A 333 1.01 20.13 10.39
N ARG A 334 -0.02 20.72 9.77
CA ARG A 334 0.12 21.87 8.85
C ARG A 334 0.60 23.15 9.55
N ARG A 335 0.30 23.31 10.85
CA ARG A 335 0.80 24.40 11.71
C ARG A 335 2.18 24.15 12.33
N ARG A 336 2.83 23.02 12.02
CA ARG A 336 4.12 22.61 12.62
C ARG A 336 4.05 22.34 14.13
N GLU A 337 2.86 22.10 14.67
CA GLU A 337 2.63 21.76 16.07
C GLU A 337 2.77 20.24 16.30
N PHE A 338 3.98 19.70 16.08
CA PHE A 338 4.22 18.26 16.09
C PHE A 338 4.01 17.59 17.47
N SER A 339 4.14 18.33 18.57
CA SER A 339 3.84 17.83 19.92
C SER A 339 2.35 17.58 20.12
N ALA A 340 1.51 18.54 19.71
CA ALA A 340 0.05 18.42 19.77
C ALA A 340 -0.44 17.29 18.86
N CYS A 341 0.11 17.20 17.65
CA CYS A 341 -0.20 16.12 16.71
C CYS A 341 0.11 14.73 17.30
N ARG A 342 1.28 14.56 17.93
CA ARG A 342 1.65 13.31 18.63
C ARG A 342 0.74 13.02 19.82
N GLN A 343 0.32 14.04 20.57
CA GLN A 343 -0.60 13.87 21.69
C GLN A 343 -1.96 13.32 21.20
N ILE A 344 -2.53 13.90 20.14
CA ILE A 344 -3.80 13.41 19.57
C ILE A 344 -3.64 11.98 19.03
N TYR A 345 -2.51 11.65 18.40
CA TYR A 345 -2.25 10.28 17.98
C TYR A 345 -2.25 9.29 19.17
N VAL A 346 -1.61 9.67 20.29
CA VAL A 346 -1.62 8.86 21.52
C VAL A 346 -3.05 8.74 22.06
N ASP A 347 -3.80 9.84 22.10
CA ASP A 347 -5.19 9.84 22.59
C ASP A 347 -6.11 9.02 21.68
N LEU A 348 -5.88 9.00 20.37
CA LEU A 348 -6.62 8.19 19.40
C LEU A 348 -6.27 6.70 19.54
N THR A 349 -4.99 6.37 19.61
CA THR A 349 -4.52 4.96 19.68
C THR A 349 -4.78 4.31 21.01
N MET A 350 -4.69 5.07 22.10
CA MET A 350 -4.87 4.58 23.47
C MET A 350 -6.27 4.86 24.02
N GLY A 351 -7.06 5.70 23.35
CA GLY A 351 -8.39 6.11 23.78
C GLY A 351 -8.45 6.75 25.17
N THR A 352 -9.69 6.93 25.63
CA THR A 352 -10.04 7.34 27.01
C THR A 352 -10.17 6.15 27.96
N ALA A 353 -9.78 4.95 27.51
CA ALA A 353 -9.82 3.77 28.34
C ALA A 353 -8.80 3.93 29.47
N ASN A 354 -9.25 3.87 30.73
CA ASN A 354 -8.36 3.93 31.89
C ASN A 354 -7.37 2.73 31.95
N TRP A 355 -7.61 1.67 31.15
CA TRP A 355 -6.95 0.36 31.22
C TRP A 355 -6.45 0.00 29.80
N LYS A 356 -5.26 0.48 29.43
CA LYS A 356 -4.83 0.59 28.03
C LYS A 356 -4.14 -0.66 27.48
N LEU A 357 -3.47 -1.42 28.33
CA LEU A 357 -2.91 -2.75 28.05
C LEU A 357 -3.05 -3.53 29.35
N GLY A 358 -3.61 -4.74 29.29
CA GLY A 358 -3.97 -5.53 30.47
C GLY A 358 -2.79 -5.81 31.39
N LEU A 359 -2.51 -4.92 32.34
CA LEU A 359 -1.77 -5.23 33.55
C LEU A 359 -2.67 -6.12 34.40
N PHE A 360 -2.66 -7.41 34.10
CA PHE A 360 -3.35 -8.46 34.84
C PHE A 360 -2.55 -8.91 36.07
N SER A 361 -1.66 -8.08 36.61
CA SER A 361 -0.84 -8.40 37.79
C SER A 361 -1.51 -8.03 39.11
N GLY A 362 -2.83 -8.17 39.20
CA GLY A 362 -3.57 -8.20 40.46
C GLY A 362 -4.22 -9.57 40.57
N GLY A 363 -3.84 -10.36 41.59
CA GLY A 363 -4.17 -11.79 41.73
C GLY A 363 -5.62 -12.20 41.41
N GLU A 364 -5.80 -13.49 41.16
CA GLU A 364 -7.00 -14.20 40.63
C GLU A 364 -8.37 -13.51 40.82
N VAL A 365 -8.67 -13.00 42.03
CA VAL A 365 -9.93 -12.32 42.37
C VAL A 365 -10.09 -10.94 41.69
N HIS A 366 -9.01 -10.16 41.59
CA HIS A 366 -9.04 -8.83 40.95
C HIS A 366 -9.07 -8.94 39.43
N MET A 367 -8.47 -10.00 38.87
CA MET A 367 -8.52 -10.30 37.45
C MET A 367 -9.96 -10.59 36.97
N ARG A 368 -10.73 -11.37 37.74
CA ARG A 368 -12.11 -11.75 37.37
C ARG A 368 -13.07 -10.55 37.32
N ARG A 369 -13.04 -9.66 38.33
CA ARG A 369 -13.86 -8.44 38.33
C ARG A 369 -13.45 -7.44 37.25
N SER A 370 -12.16 -7.43 36.90
CA SER A 370 -11.63 -6.55 35.86
C SER A 370 -12.04 -7.02 34.47
N MET A 371 -11.86 -8.31 34.18
CA MET A 371 -12.34 -8.93 32.94
C MET A 371 -13.84 -8.77 32.77
N GLU A 372 -14.61 -9.01 33.83
CA GLU A 372 -16.07 -8.84 33.82
C GLU A 372 -16.47 -7.36 33.59
N ARG A 373 -15.72 -6.38 34.10
CA ARG A 373 -15.97 -4.95 33.82
C ARG A 373 -15.63 -4.56 32.38
N ILE A 374 -14.56 -5.12 31.81
CA ILE A 374 -14.17 -4.88 30.40
C ILE A 374 -15.22 -5.51 29.47
N GLU A 375 -15.62 -6.74 29.74
CA GLU A 375 -16.64 -7.49 29.00
C GLU A 375 -18.01 -6.79 29.07
N ARG A 376 -18.43 -6.33 30.26
CA ARG A 376 -19.68 -5.57 30.45
C ARG A 376 -19.68 -4.20 29.78
N ARG A 377 -18.52 -3.53 29.71
CA ARG A 377 -18.41 -2.17 29.13
C ARG A 377 -18.20 -2.17 27.62
N ARG A 378 -17.95 -3.33 26.98
CA ARG A 378 -17.66 -3.44 25.54
C ARG A 378 -16.76 -2.30 25.07
N ILE A 379 -15.60 -2.16 25.70
CA ILE A 379 -14.66 -1.09 25.37
C ILE A 379 -14.09 -1.41 23.98
N GLU A 380 -14.71 -0.84 22.94
CA GLU A 380 -14.24 -0.91 21.56
C GLU A 380 -13.00 -0.04 21.42
N HIS A 381 -11.85 -0.65 21.67
CA HIS A 381 -10.56 0.00 21.54
C HIS A 381 -9.99 -0.23 20.14
N ILE A 382 -9.42 0.82 19.51
CA ILE A 382 -8.88 0.74 18.14
C ILE A 382 -7.78 -0.32 18.00
N LEU A 383 -7.07 -0.62 19.10
CA LEU A 383 -6.06 -1.70 19.15
C LEU A 383 -6.64 -3.11 18.89
N HIS A 384 -7.96 -3.33 18.97
CA HIS A 384 -8.54 -4.63 18.62
C HIS A 384 -8.62 -4.87 17.11
N ASN A 385 -8.47 -3.82 16.29
CA ASN A 385 -8.47 -3.95 14.85
C ASN A 385 -7.02 -3.78 14.33
N GLU A 386 -6.34 -4.90 14.09
CA GLU A 386 -4.96 -4.92 13.59
C GLU A 386 -4.77 -4.08 12.34
N ARG A 387 -5.76 -4.09 11.43
CA ARG A 387 -5.71 -3.30 10.20
C ARG A 387 -5.76 -1.82 10.51
N ALA A 388 -6.67 -1.37 11.38
CA ALA A 388 -6.74 0.03 11.80
C ALA A 388 -5.43 0.48 12.47
N VAL A 389 -4.82 -0.37 13.30
CA VAL A 389 -3.52 -0.08 13.93
C VAL A 389 -2.41 0.06 12.90
N GLN A 390 -2.35 -0.85 11.92
CA GLN A 390 -1.36 -0.78 10.83
C GLN A 390 -1.48 0.52 10.03
N LEU A 391 -2.71 0.92 9.67
CA LEU A 391 -2.95 2.17 8.96
C LEU A 391 -2.52 3.38 9.80
N LEU A 392 -2.92 3.43 11.07
CA LEU A 392 -2.52 4.52 11.97
C LEU A 392 -1.01 4.58 12.18
N HIS A 393 -0.33 3.43 12.26
CA HIS A 393 1.13 3.40 12.36
C HIS A 393 1.80 3.96 11.10
N ALA A 394 1.29 3.64 9.91
CA ALA A 394 1.78 4.21 8.67
C ALA A 394 1.56 5.74 8.58
N LEU A 395 0.41 6.23 9.06
CA LEU A 395 0.16 7.68 9.16
C LEU A 395 1.14 8.34 10.13
N ARG A 396 1.47 7.68 11.26
CA ARG A 396 2.50 8.16 12.19
C ARG A 396 3.88 8.26 11.54
N GLU A 397 4.29 7.24 10.80
CA GLU A 397 5.57 7.25 10.11
C GLU A 397 5.66 8.39 9.08
N LEU A 398 4.57 8.68 8.37
CA LEU A 398 4.50 9.87 7.50
C LEU A 398 4.67 11.18 8.28
N MET A 399 4.04 11.30 9.45
CA MET A 399 4.18 12.50 10.29
C MET A 399 5.61 12.66 10.81
N ASP A 400 6.23 11.57 11.28
CA ASP A 400 7.62 11.56 11.74
C ASP A 400 8.57 11.91 10.58
N PHE A 401 8.29 11.43 9.37
CA PHE A 401 9.02 11.82 8.16
C PHE A 401 8.89 13.31 7.85
N ILE A 402 7.68 13.88 7.92
CA ILE A 402 7.46 15.32 7.69
C ILE A 402 8.23 16.15 8.73
N GLN A 403 8.18 15.75 10.01
CA GLN A 403 8.90 16.45 11.07
C GLN A 403 10.42 16.42 10.83
N GLN A 404 10.97 15.29 10.41
CA GLN A 404 12.40 15.17 10.10
C GLN A 404 12.83 15.99 8.89
N ASN A 405 11.93 16.20 7.93
CA ASN A 405 12.20 16.86 6.65
C ASN A 405 11.59 18.27 6.55
N GLU A 406 11.24 18.89 7.67
CA GLU A 406 10.55 20.19 7.72
C GLU A 406 11.23 21.26 6.86
N ALA A 407 12.56 21.35 6.93
CA ALA A 407 13.34 22.33 6.17
C ALA A 407 13.18 22.17 4.65
N SER A 408 13.16 20.94 4.17
CA SER A 408 13.00 20.60 2.74
C SER A 408 11.56 20.78 2.26
N LEU A 409 10.58 20.65 3.16
CA LEU A 409 9.15 20.75 2.86
C LEU A 409 8.61 22.18 2.94
N SER A 410 9.27 23.06 3.68
CA SER A 410 8.89 24.47 3.84
C SER A 410 8.67 25.27 2.54
N PRO A 411 9.43 25.09 1.45
CA PRO A 411 9.23 25.88 0.22
C PRO A 411 8.01 25.43 -0.60
N HIS A 412 7.41 24.28 -0.32
CA HIS A 412 6.36 23.69 -1.16
C HIS A 412 4.93 23.94 -0.64
N SER A 413 4.74 24.94 0.22
CA SER A 413 3.45 25.34 0.79
C SER A 413 2.66 24.21 1.46
N PHE A 414 3.36 23.18 1.95
CA PHE A 414 2.73 22.12 2.76
C PHE A 414 2.22 22.66 4.10
N PHE A 415 2.99 23.57 4.69
CA PHE A 415 2.66 24.22 5.95
C PHE A 415 1.84 25.48 5.71
N ASP A 416 0.91 25.74 6.61
CA ASP A 416 0.16 26.98 6.60
C ASP A 416 1.14 28.13 6.86
N HIS A 417 1.18 29.10 5.96
CA HIS A 417 1.87 30.35 6.23
C HIS A 417 1.11 31.03 7.37
N GLU A 418 1.73 31.14 8.55
CA GLU A 418 1.20 31.97 9.62
C GLU A 418 0.96 33.37 9.02
N LYS A 419 -0.31 33.71 8.78
CA LYS A 419 -0.68 35.10 8.57
C LYS A 419 -0.36 35.80 9.87
N LYS A 420 0.82 36.42 9.90
CA LYS A 420 1.26 37.32 10.98
C LYS A 420 0.06 38.18 11.35
N LYS A 421 -0.51 37.96 12.52
CA LYS A 421 -1.45 38.88 13.17
C LYS A 421 -0.65 40.13 13.57
N GLU A 422 -0.24 40.92 12.58
CA GLU A 422 0.32 42.26 12.74
C GLU A 422 -0.56 43.24 11.93
N ALA A 423 -1.85 43.32 12.28
CA ALA A 423 -2.75 44.39 11.83
C ALA A 423 -4.02 44.41 12.68
N MET A 424 -3.88 44.69 13.98
CA MET A 424 -4.89 45.33 14.82
C MET A 424 -4.27 45.59 16.20
N GLY A 425 -3.34 46.55 16.19
CA GLY A 425 -3.10 47.42 17.34
C GLY A 425 -3.91 48.70 17.13
#